data_AF-A0A356MJK1-F1
#
_entry.id   AF-A0A356MJK1-F1
#
_cell.length_a   1.000
_cell.length_b   1.000
_cell.length_c   1.000
_cell.angle_alpha   90.00
_cell.angle_beta   90.00
_cell.angle_gamma   90.00
#
_symmetry.space_group_name_H-M   'P 1'
#
loop_
_entity.id
_entity.type
_entity.pdbx_description
1 polymer ?
#
loop_
_entity_poly.entity_id
_entity_poly.type
_entity_poly.pdbx_seq_one_letter_code
_entity_poly.pdbx_strand_id
1 'polypeptide(L)' 'MEKCTKCNSVVEENANFCPQCGEPLTTIAESIRKEQRRGAMLEIINVLLKNIKDAETLNVIEQLVNTIKSK' A
#
# COMPACT_ATOMS: atom_id res chain seq x y z
N MET A 1 -18.68 13.10 -16.35
CA MET A 1 -18.52 12.17 -15.21
C MET A 1 -17.96 10.87 -15.73
N GLU A 2 -17.14 10.17 -14.95
CA GLU A 2 -16.56 8.87 -15.33
C GLU A 2 -17.09 7.76 -14.43
N LYS A 3 -16.89 6.49 -14.83
CA LYS A 3 -17.28 5.32 -14.05
C LYS A 3 -16.04 4.60 -13.57
N CYS A 4 -15.93 4.36 -12.26
CA CYS A 4 -14.84 3.57 -11.72
C CYS A 4 -14.91 2.14 -12.25
N THR A 5 -13.82 1.66 -12.85
CA THR A 5 -13.72 0.31 -13.45
C THR A 5 -13.78 -0.82 -12.43
N LYS A 6 -13.50 -0.53 -11.15
CA LYS A 6 -13.49 -1.52 -10.07
C LYS A 6 -14.84 -1.67 -9.37
N CYS A 7 -15.42 -0.56 -8.91
CA CYS A 7 -16.65 -0.60 -8.10
C CYS A 7 -17.89 -0.07 -8.84
N ASN A 8 -17.76 0.35 -10.10
CA ASN A 8 -18.84 0.85 -10.95
C ASN A 8 -19.52 2.15 -10.49
N SER A 9 -19.03 2.80 -9.42
CA SER A 9 -19.54 4.09 -8.96
C SER A 9 -19.26 5.20 -9.97
N VAL A 10 -20.18 6.15 -10.07
CA VAL A 10 -19.98 7.38 -10.84
C VAL A 10 -19.03 8.29 -10.06
N VAL A 11 -18.00 8.79 -10.73
CA VAL A 11 -16.95 9.65 -10.16
C VAL A 11 -16.85 10.96 -10.93
N GLU A 12 -16.36 11.99 -10.25
CA GLU A 12 -16.05 13.29 -10.86
C GLU A 12 -14.94 13.15 -11.91
N GLU A 13 -15.01 13.98 -12.95
CA GLU A 13 -13.95 14.06 -13.94
C GLU A 13 -12.66 14.56 -13.27
N ASN A 14 -11.53 13.94 -13.61
CA ASN A 14 -10.20 14.22 -13.05
C ASN A 14 -9.99 13.82 -11.57
N ALA A 15 -10.89 13.05 -10.97
CA ALA A 15 -10.63 12.46 -9.65
C ALA A 15 -9.39 11.56 -9.70
N ASN A 16 -8.42 11.76 -8.81
CA ASN A 16 -7.22 10.92 -8.73
C ASN A 16 -7.53 9.52 -8.18
N PHE A 17 -8.47 9.43 -7.22
CA PHE A 17 -8.90 8.19 -6.59
C PHE A 17 -10.43 8.10 -6.60
N CYS A 18 -10.96 6.89 -6.70
CA CYS A 18 -12.38 6.64 -6.50
C CYS A 18 -12.74 6.86 -5.01
N PRO A 19 -13.65 7.78 -4.68
CA PRO A 19 -14.02 8.06 -3.28
C PRO A 19 -14.80 6.91 -2.62
N GLN A 20 -15.32 5.96 -3.41
CA GLN A 20 -16.09 4.83 -2.90
C GLN A 20 -15.23 3.60 -2.58
N CYS A 21 -14.17 3.34 -3.35
CA CYS A 21 -13.37 2.12 -3.18
C CYS A 21 -11.85 2.35 -3.12
N GLY A 22 -11.39 3.59 -3.24
CA GLY A 22 -9.98 3.98 -3.21
C GLY A 22 -9.18 3.53 -4.43
N GLU A 23 -9.82 3.08 -5.51
CA GLU A 23 -9.11 2.71 -6.73
C GLU A 23 -8.44 3.93 -7.34
N PRO A 24 -7.14 3.88 -7.67
CA PRO A 24 -6.48 4.96 -8.39
C PRO A 24 -7.03 5.02 -9.82
N LEU A 25 -7.41 6.23 -10.22
CA LEU A 25 -7.99 6.50 -11.54
C LEU A 25 -6.96 7.15 -12.47
N THR A 26 -5.80 7.56 -11.93
CA THR A 26 -4.69 8.15 -12.67
C THR A 26 -3.38 7.40 -12.41
N THR A 27 -2.42 7.54 -13.32
CA THR A 27 -1.08 6.94 -13.17
C THR A 27 -0.31 7.51 -11.97
N ILE A 28 -0.54 8.78 -11.65
CA ILE A 28 -0.01 9.45 -10.46
C ILE A 28 -0.60 8.80 -9.21
N ALA A 29 -1.92 8.62 -9.16
CA ALA A 29 -2.60 7.97 -8.04
C ALA A 29 -2.14 6.51 -7.83
N GLU A 30 -1.89 5.77 -8.91
CA GLU A 30 -1.35 4.40 -8.83
C GLU A 30 0.05 4.39 -8.20
N SER A 31 0.90 5.34 -8.57
CA SER A 31 2.24 5.49 -7.99
C SER A 31 2.17 5.84 -6.50
N ILE A 32 1.27 6.76 -6.12
CA ILE A 32 1.01 7.11 -4.72
C ILE A 32 0.52 5.90 -3.92
N ARG A 33 -0.42 5.11 -4.46
CA ARG A 33 -0.97 3.92 -3.80
C ARG A 33 0.10 2.85 -3.55
N LYS A 34 1.01 2.63 -4.51
CA LYS A 34 2.13 1.69 -4.36
C LYS A 34 3.04 2.09 -3.20
N GLU A 35 3.39 3.38 -3.11
CA GLU A 35 4.23 3.88 -2.02
C GLU A 35 3.50 3.80 -0.66
N GLN A 36 2.24 4.22 -0.59
CA GLN A 36 1.42 4.11 0.63
C GLN A 36 1.31 2.67 1.11
N ARG A 37 1.10 1.70 0.21
CA ARG A 37 1.01 0.27 0.57
C ARG A 37 2.30 -0.24 1.20
N ARG A 38 3.47 0.18 0.66
CA ARG A 38 4.77 -0.18 1.22
C ARG A 38 4.97 0.41 2.61
N GLY A 39 4.67 1.71 2.77
CA GLY A 39 4.74 2.39 4.06
C GLY A 39 3.89 1.69 5.12
N ALA A 40 2.63 1.38 4.80
CA ALA A 40 1.73 0.67 5.70
C ALA A 40 2.27 -0.73 6.09
N MET A 41 2.85 -1.46 5.13
CA MET A 41 3.44 -2.78 5.42
C MET A 41 4.66 -2.68 6.35
N LEU A 42 5.53 -1.69 6.16
CA LEU A 42 6.67 -1.44 7.05
C LEU A 42 6.20 -1.03 8.46
N GLU A 43 5.14 -0.23 8.55
CA GLU A 43 4.56 0.16 9.84
C GLU A 43 4.00 -1.04 10.60
N ILE A 44 3.26 -1.92 9.92
CA ILE A 44 2.76 -3.18 10.51
C ILE A 44 3.93 -4.03 11.01
N ILE A 45 4.99 -4.20 10.20
CA ILE A 45 6.19 -4.94 10.62
C ILE A 45 6.79 -4.33 11.88
N ASN A 46 6.96 -3.01 11.94
CA ASN A 46 7.49 -2.32 13.11
C ASN A 46 6.65 -2.53 14.37
N VAL A 47 5.32 -2.60 14.25
CA VAL A 47 4.42 -2.93 15.36
C VAL A 47 4.63 -4.37 15.83
N LEU A 48 4.70 -5.33 14.89
CA LEU A 48 4.86 -6.75 15.21
C LEU A 48 6.22 -7.05 15.84
N LEU A 49 7.29 -6.40 15.37
CA LEU A 49 8.65 -6.55 15.88
C LEU A 49 8.76 -6.33 17.39
N LYS A 50 7.88 -5.51 17.99
CA LYS A 50 7.84 -5.27 19.44
C LYS A 50 7.57 -6.54 20.27
N ASN A 51 6.99 -7.56 19.65
CA ASN A 51 6.59 -8.80 20.33
C ASN A 51 7.40 -10.02 19.89
N ILE A 52 8.43 -9.85 19.07
CA ILE A 52 9.26 -10.95 18.55
C ILE A 52 10.63 -10.89 19.20
N LYS A 53 11.06 -12.01 19.81
CA LYS A 53 12.37 -12.15 20.47
C LYS A 53 13.27 -13.19 19.82
N ASP A 54 12.73 -14.01 18.93
CA ASP A 54 13.47 -15.07 18.26
C ASP A 54 14.44 -14.49 17.22
N ALA A 55 15.73 -14.80 17.36
CA ALA A 55 16.79 -14.21 16.55
C ALA A 55 16.71 -14.65 15.07
N GLU A 56 16.33 -15.91 14.82
CA GLU A 56 16.18 -16.41 13.45
C GLU A 56 15.02 -15.71 12.74
N THR A 57 13.89 -15.54 13.42
CA THR A 57 12.74 -14.78 12.92
C THR A 57 13.11 -13.33 12.62
N LEU A 58 13.90 -12.67 13.47
CA LEU A 58 14.35 -11.29 13.23
C LEU A 58 15.21 -11.17 11.97
N ASN A 59 16.10 -12.12 11.70
CA ASN A 59 16.91 -12.14 10.47
C ASN A 59 16.05 -12.29 9.21
N VAL A 60 15.04 -13.16 9.25
CA VAL A 60 14.09 -13.33 8.14
C VAL A 60 13.29 -12.04 7.92
N ILE A 61 12.85 -11.37 9.00
CA ILE A 61 12.14 -10.10 8.90
C ILE A 61 13.03 -9.00 8.30
N GLU A 62 14.32 -8.96 8.62
CA GLU A 62 15.26 -8.02 8.00
C GLU A 62 15.36 -8.22 6.49
N GLN A 63 15.49 -9.47 6.03
CA GLN A 63 15.47 -9.80 4.60
C GLN A 63 14.16 -9.37 3.92
N LEU A 64 13.03 -9.56 4.59
CA LEU A 64 11.72 -9.12 4.11
C LEU A 64 11.66 -7.59 4.00
N VAL A 65 12.10 -6.85 5.03
CA VAL A 65 12.14 -5.38 5.02
C VAL A 65 12.97 -4.85 3.85
N ASN A 66 14.14 -5.46 3.58
CA ASN A 66 14.98 -5.07 2.45
C ASN A 66 14.29 -5.29 1.11
N THR A 67 13.56 -6.40 0.97
CA THR A 67 12.77 -6.70 -0.23
C THR A 67 11.63 -5.71 -0.44
N ILE A 68 11.03 -5.21 0.64
CA ILE A 68 9.96 -4.20 0.57
C ILE A 68 10.53 -2.84 0.15
N LYS A 69 11.70 -2.46 0.66
CA LYS A 69 12.36 -1.18 0.36
C LYS A 69 12.87 -1.07 -1.08
N SER A 70 13.30 -2.18 -1.69
CA SER A 70 13.74 -2.24 -3.10
C SER A 70 12.59 -2.39 -4.11
N LYS A 71 11.36 -2.52 -3.60
CA LYS A 71 10.03 -2.36 -4.22
C LYS A 71 9.90 -1.35 -5.36
#